data_AF-A0A2G9MC66-F1
#
_entry.id   AF-A0A2G9MC66-F1
#
_cell.length_a   1.000
_cell.length_b   1.000
_cell.length_c   1.000
_cell.angle_alpha   90.00
_cell.angle_beta   90.00
_cell.angle_gamma   90.00
#
_symmetry.space_group_name_H-M   'P 1'
#
loop_
_entity.id
_entity.type
_entity.pdbx_description
1 polymer ?
#
loop_
_entity_poly.entity_id
_entity_poly.type
_entity_poly.pdbx_seq_one_letter_code
_entity_poly.pdbx_strand_id
1 'polypeptide(L)'
;MAFDLLGLFKAPERLDQIDNSVSQSFAKVKNDTDTLYQWVNYLHKQNKHLIEQNAALKQLTEEQKLALHELNVVVRHLPKTAHELKQLVDSFYDFEPILRRIKHIEQKIELLEMERHRNQSFPLVDHHPSVQTIPRQTQNANQSALKERLIRKLARNSKDYVKNLVLGLVHKYGKIGALQLREMVVEEQGLCSKSSFYRILEEMEAEQLLEMISQGKHKVFVATGASVSH
;
A
#
# COMPACT_ATOMS: atom_id res chain seq x y z
N MET A 1 73.77 35.35 70.94
CA MET A 1 73.55 34.40 69.83
C MET A 1 72.60 33.32 70.31
N ALA A 2 71.30 33.52 70.10
CA ALA A 2 70.28 32.51 70.38
C ALA A 2 70.25 31.57 69.18
N PHE A 3 70.65 30.31 69.40
CA PHE A 3 70.53 29.26 68.40
C PHE A 3 69.06 28.93 68.20
N ASP A 4 68.66 28.95 66.93
CA ASP A 4 67.31 28.81 66.43
C ASP A 4 66.81 27.36 66.60
N LEU A 5 66.50 26.97 67.84
CA LEU A 5 65.98 25.66 68.24
C LEU A 5 64.52 25.42 67.80
N LEU A 6 63.88 26.43 67.20
CA LEU A 6 62.53 26.38 66.64
C LEU A 6 62.46 25.68 65.26
N GLY A 7 63.59 25.44 64.60
CA GLY A 7 63.63 24.69 63.33
C GLY A 7 63.39 23.19 63.46
N LEU A 8 63.72 22.59 64.61
CA LEU A 8 63.65 21.15 64.84
C LEU A 8 62.21 20.64 65.08
N PHE A 9 61.33 21.47 65.63
CA PHE A 9 59.92 21.12 65.84
C PHE A 9 59.04 21.22 64.58
N LYS A 10 59.54 21.81 63.48
CA LYS A 10 58.84 21.87 62.18
C LYS A 10 59.10 20.67 61.26
N ALA A 11 60.06 19.82 61.60
CA ALA A 11 60.37 18.61 60.84
C ALA A 11 59.20 17.60 60.79
N PRO A 12 58.51 17.26 61.90
CA PRO A 12 57.39 16.32 61.85
C PRO A 12 56.20 16.86 61.04
N GLU A 13 55.85 18.14 61.20
CA GLU A 13 54.75 18.75 60.41
C GLU A 13 55.03 18.73 58.91
N ARG A 14 56.29 18.94 58.49
CA ARG A 14 56.68 18.83 57.08
C ARG A 14 56.61 17.40 56.56
N LEU A 15 56.96 16.42 57.39
CA LEU A 15 56.84 15.01 57.03
C LEU A 15 55.37 14.65 56.79
N ASP A 16 54.48 15.04 57.70
CA ASP A 16 53.04 14.81 57.57
C ASP A 16 52.45 15.51 56.34
N GLN A 17 52.91 16.71 56.01
CA GLN A 17 52.50 17.42 54.79
C GLN A 17 52.96 16.69 53.52
N ILE A 18 54.18 16.16 53.51
CA ILE A 18 54.70 15.38 52.40
C ILE A 18 53.90 14.08 52.25
N ASP A 19 53.68 13.34 53.33
CA ASP A 19 52.91 12.09 53.30
C ASP A 19 51.48 12.31 52.83
N ASN A 20 50.82 13.38 53.29
CA ASN A 20 49.49 13.78 52.82
C ASN A 20 49.49 14.13 51.33
N SER A 21 50.47 14.92 50.86
CA SER A 21 50.59 15.30 49.44
C SER A 21 50.84 14.08 48.54
N VAL A 22 51.70 13.17 48.98
CA VAL A 22 52.01 11.92 48.28
C VAL A 22 50.77 11.01 48.23
N SER A 23 50.08 10.84 49.36
CA SER A 23 48.84 10.07 49.45
C SER A 23 47.75 10.62 48.51
N GLN A 24 47.56 11.94 48.50
CA GLN A 24 46.62 12.61 47.59
C GLN A 24 47.02 12.42 46.12
N SER A 25 48.31 12.50 45.80
CA SER A 25 48.81 12.27 44.44
C SER A 25 48.54 10.84 43.97
N PHE A 26 48.78 9.83 44.81
CA PHE A 26 48.45 8.44 44.49
C PHE A 26 46.94 8.19 44.40
N ALA A 27 46.14 8.81 45.26
CA ALA A 27 44.69 8.74 45.18
C ALA A 27 44.18 9.32 43.85
N LYS A 28 44.76 10.44 43.39
CA LYS A 28 44.44 11.02 42.09
C LYS A 28 44.82 10.10 40.93
N VAL A 29 46.05 9.56 40.94
CA VAL A 29 46.49 8.61 39.90
C VAL A 29 45.60 7.36 39.85
N LYS A 30 45.18 6.86 41.02
CA LYS A 30 44.23 5.74 41.09
C LYS A 30 42.89 6.10 40.46
N ASN A 31 42.31 7.26 40.81
CA ASN A 31 41.04 7.72 40.24
C ASN A 31 41.14 7.93 38.72
N ASP A 32 42.25 8.49 38.24
CA ASP A 32 42.50 8.68 36.82
C ASP A 32 42.61 7.32 36.09
N THR A 33 43.30 6.35 36.72
CA THR A 33 43.41 4.98 36.22
C THR A 33 42.05 4.30 36.12
N ASP A 34 41.22 4.41 37.17
CA ASP A 34 39.86 3.86 37.19
C ASP A 34 38.98 4.50 36.11
N THR A 35 39.11 5.82 35.92
CA THR A 35 38.41 6.58 34.87
C THR A 35 38.84 6.11 33.48
N LEU A 36 40.13 5.90 33.25
CA LEU A 36 40.64 5.36 31.99
C LEU A 36 40.09 3.96 31.71
N TYR A 37 40.03 3.08 32.71
CA TYR A 37 39.42 1.75 32.56
C TYR A 37 37.93 1.84 32.19
N GLN A 38 37.18 2.75 32.80
CA GLN A 38 35.78 2.99 32.44
C GLN A 38 35.64 3.46 30.99
N TRP A 39 36.49 4.40 30.55
CA TRP A 39 36.49 4.87 29.16
C TRP A 39 36.85 3.78 28.16
N VAL A 40 37.87 2.96 28.45
CA VAL A 40 38.24 1.83 27.59
C VAL A 40 37.07 0.85 27.45
N ASN A 41 36.40 0.52 28.56
CA ASN A 41 35.23 -0.35 28.54
C ASN A 41 34.06 0.26 27.75
N TYR A 42 33.80 1.56 27.92
CA TYR A 42 32.77 2.27 27.18
C TYR A 42 33.06 2.28 25.67
N LEU A 43 34.28 2.65 25.27
CA LEU A 43 34.70 2.69 23.88
C LEU A 43 34.67 1.30 23.23
N HIS A 44 35.06 0.25 23.97
CA HIS A 44 34.95 -1.12 23.49
C HIS A 44 33.50 -1.52 23.22
N LYS A 45 32.57 -1.22 24.13
CA LYS A 45 31.13 -1.47 23.95
C LYS A 45 30.57 -0.69 22.77
N GLN A 46 30.91 0.59 22.64
CA GLN A 46 30.49 1.42 21.51
C GLN A 46 31.02 0.89 20.18
N ASN A 47 32.29 0.50 20.11
CA ASN A 47 32.87 -0.07 18.90
C ASN A 47 32.18 -1.38 18.50
N LYS A 48 31.92 -2.27 19.48
CA LYS A 48 31.15 -3.50 19.24
C LYS A 48 29.77 -3.20 18.66
N HIS A 49 29.06 -2.24 19.24
CA HIS A 49 27.74 -1.83 18.75
C HIS A 49 27.79 -1.28 17.31
N LEU A 50 28.78 -0.45 16.99
CA LEU A 50 28.97 0.07 15.63
C LEU A 50 29.31 -1.02 14.62
N ILE A 51 30.06 -2.06 15.02
CA ILE A 51 30.35 -3.21 14.18
C ILE A 51 29.05 -3.98 13.86
N GLU A 52 28.21 -4.22 14.87
CA GLU A 52 26.91 -4.89 14.71
C GLU A 52 25.98 -4.09 13.79
N GLN A 53 25.87 -2.77 13.99
CA GLN A 53 25.09 -1.89 13.11
C GLN A 53 25.60 -1.90 11.66
N ASN A 54 26.91 -1.83 11.45
CA ASN A 54 27.50 -1.90 10.12
C ASN A 54 27.24 -3.26 9.45
N ALA A 55 27.27 -4.36 10.22
CA ALA A 55 26.95 -5.68 9.69
C ALA A 55 25.48 -5.74 9.22
N ALA A 56 24.54 -5.22 10.02
CA ALA A 56 23.13 -5.15 9.66
C ALA A 56 22.89 -4.29 8.42
N LEU A 57 23.54 -3.12 8.33
CA LEU A 57 23.44 -2.25 7.15
C LEU A 57 23.98 -2.91 5.89
N LYS A 58 25.10 -3.64 5.99
CA LYS A 58 25.65 -4.41 4.86
C LYS A 58 24.67 -5.48 4.39
N GLN A 59 24.07 -6.23 5.32
CA GLN A 59 23.07 -7.25 4.98
C GLN A 59 21.87 -6.62 4.25
N LEU A 60 21.30 -5.54 4.79
CA LEU A 60 20.19 -4.83 4.17
C LEU A 60 20.55 -4.33 2.76
N THR A 61 21.78 -3.85 2.57
CA THR A 61 22.26 -3.40 1.27
C THR A 61 22.33 -4.55 0.25
N GLU A 62 22.78 -5.74 0.66
CA GLU A 62 22.80 -6.91 -0.22
C GLU A 62 21.39 -7.40 -0.55
N GLU A 63 20.48 -7.42 0.42
CA GLU A 63 19.06 -7.75 0.17
C GLU A 63 18.41 -6.78 -0.84
N GLN A 64 18.66 -5.47 -0.71
CA GLN A 64 18.16 -4.47 -1.66
C GLN A 64 18.75 -4.65 -3.06
N LYS A 65 20.04 -5.01 -3.18
CA LYS A 65 20.66 -5.31 -4.48
C LYS A 65 19.98 -6.50 -5.17
N LEU A 66 19.66 -7.55 -4.42
CA LEU A 66 18.95 -8.71 -4.95
C LEU A 66 17.54 -8.33 -5.43
N ALA A 67 16.78 -7.60 -4.61
CA ALA A 67 15.44 -7.14 -4.99
C ALA A 67 15.46 -6.25 -6.25
N LEU A 68 16.44 -5.34 -6.35
CA LEU A 68 16.64 -4.53 -7.56
C LEU A 68 16.99 -5.37 -8.78
N HIS A 69 17.79 -6.42 -8.62
CA HIS A 69 18.11 -7.34 -9.70
C HIS A 69 16.86 -8.08 -10.20
N GLU A 70 16.06 -8.64 -9.29
CA GLU A 70 14.79 -9.31 -9.62
C GLU A 70 13.83 -8.38 -10.37
N LEU A 71 13.66 -7.15 -9.86
CA LEU A 71 12.83 -6.15 -10.53
C LEU A 71 13.37 -5.81 -11.93
N ASN A 72 14.68 -5.68 -12.09
CA ASN A 72 15.30 -5.42 -13.39
C ASN A 72 15.03 -6.57 -14.37
N VAL A 73 15.12 -7.81 -13.90
CA VAL A 73 14.74 -8.99 -14.69
C VAL A 73 13.29 -8.88 -15.13
N VAL A 74 12.34 -8.61 -14.23
CA VAL A 74 10.91 -8.46 -14.60
C VAL A 74 10.72 -7.34 -15.63
N VAL A 75 11.31 -6.17 -15.39
CA VAL A 75 11.19 -5.01 -16.28
C VAL A 75 11.78 -5.28 -17.66
N ARG A 76 12.84 -6.08 -17.77
CA ARG A 76 13.43 -6.45 -19.06
C ARG A 76 12.50 -7.29 -19.91
N HIS A 77 11.64 -8.11 -19.31
CA HIS A 77 10.71 -9.00 -20.00
C HIS A 77 9.33 -8.37 -20.22
N LEU A 78 9.08 -7.16 -19.73
CA LEU A 78 7.87 -6.43 -20.07
C LEU A 78 7.86 -6.06 -21.56
N PRO A 79 6.71 -6.19 -22.24
CA PRO A 79 6.57 -5.75 -23.62
C PRO A 79 6.86 -4.25 -23.71
N LYS A 80 7.86 -3.87 -24.50
CA LYS A 80 8.31 -2.48 -24.64
C LYS A 80 7.65 -1.76 -25.79
N THR A 81 7.12 -2.50 -26.75
CA THR A 81 6.47 -1.95 -27.93
C THR A 81 4.97 -2.23 -27.90
N ALA A 82 4.19 -1.33 -28.49
CA ALA A 82 2.74 -1.51 -28.66
C ALA A 82 2.42 -2.80 -29.44
N HIS A 83 3.32 -3.22 -30.34
CA HIS A 83 3.17 -4.46 -31.09
C HIS A 83 3.34 -5.69 -30.19
N GLU A 84 4.37 -5.74 -29.34
CA GLU A 84 4.55 -6.81 -28.36
C GLU A 84 3.38 -6.89 -27.38
N LEU A 85 2.88 -5.73 -26.91
CA LEU A 85 1.70 -5.67 -26.06
C LEU A 85 0.48 -6.25 -26.78
N LYS A 86 0.28 -5.90 -28.05
CA LYS A 86 -0.79 -6.45 -28.88
C LYS A 86 -0.64 -7.97 -29.05
N GLN A 87 0.55 -8.47 -29.35
CA GLN A 87 0.79 -9.91 -29.46
C GLN A 87 0.51 -10.65 -28.14
N LEU A 88 0.87 -10.05 -27.00
CA LEU A 88 0.59 -10.60 -25.68
C LEU A 88 -0.93 -10.65 -25.42
N VAL A 89 -1.65 -9.56 -25.69
CA VAL A 89 -3.10 -9.52 -25.55
C VAL A 89 -3.76 -10.53 -26.51
N ASP A 90 -3.36 -10.55 -27.76
CA ASP A 90 -3.90 -11.48 -28.76
C ASP A 90 -3.62 -12.95 -28.39
N SER A 91 -2.51 -13.26 -27.71
CA SER A 91 -2.21 -14.62 -27.24
C SER A 91 -3.03 -15.04 -26.01
N PHE A 92 -3.29 -14.11 -25.08
CA PHE A 92 -4.13 -14.38 -23.90
C PHE A 92 -5.64 -14.31 -24.18
N TYR A 93 -6.03 -13.60 -25.22
CA TYR A 93 -7.42 -13.42 -25.63
C TYR A 93 -7.67 -14.04 -27.02
N ASP A 94 -7.19 -15.26 -27.25
CA ASP A 94 -7.54 -16.01 -28.45
C ASP A 94 -9.01 -16.45 -28.39
N PHE A 95 -9.87 -15.64 -29.02
CA PHE A 95 -11.30 -15.93 -29.14
C PHE A 95 -11.60 -16.91 -30.27
N GLU A 96 -10.62 -17.31 -31.08
CA GLU A 96 -10.83 -18.16 -32.26
C GLU A 96 -11.50 -19.51 -31.94
N PRO A 97 -11.21 -20.20 -30.82
CA PRO A 97 -11.92 -21.42 -30.44
C PRO A 97 -13.40 -21.17 -30.15
N ILE A 98 -13.71 -20.06 -29.47
CA ILE A 98 -15.09 -19.67 -29.14
C ILE A 98 -15.84 -19.29 -30.41
N LEU A 99 -15.21 -18.50 -31.28
CA LEU A 99 -15.78 -18.09 -32.57
C LEU A 99 -16.03 -19.29 -33.49
N ARG A 100 -15.10 -20.25 -33.55
CA ARG A 100 -15.32 -21.54 -34.26
C ARG A 100 -16.50 -22.31 -33.67
N ARG A 101 -16.64 -22.32 -32.35
CA ARG A 101 -17.77 -23.00 -31.70
C ARG A 101 -19.10 -22.33 -32.03
N ILE A 102 -19.16 -21.00 -32.04
CA ILE A 102 -20.35 -20.23 -32.42
C ILE A 102 -20.74 -20.56 -33.85
N LYS A 103 -19.81 -20.49 -34.81
CA LYS A 103 -20.08 -20.84 -36.22
C LYS A 103 -20.63 -22.26 -36.38
N HIS A 104 -20.09 -23.23 -35.64
CA HIS A 104 -20.58 -24.61 -35.70
C HIS A 104 -22.00 -24.74 -35.12
N ILE A 105 -22.33 -23.98 -34.07
CA ILE A 105 -23.69 -23.93 -33.51
C ILE A 105 -24.65 -23.31 -34.53
N GLU A 106 -24.27 -22.21 -35.17
CA GLU A 106 -25.07 -21.53 -36.20
C GLU A 106 -25.39 -22.47 -37.38
N GLN A 107 -24.38 -23.16 -37.92
CA GLN A 107 -24.59 -24.16 -38.98
C GLN A 107 -25.54 -25.29 -38.55
N LYS A 108 -25.46 -25.73 -37.30
CA LYS A 108 -26.34 -26.78 -36.79
C LYS A 108 -27.78 -26.28 -36.63
N ILE A 109 -27.98 -25.03 -36.25
CA ILE A 109 -29.31 -24.39 -36.20
C ILE A 109 -29.90 -24.33 -37.60
N GLU A 110 -29.12 -23.88 -38.59
CA GLU A 110 -29.56 -23.79 -39.98
C GLU A 110 -30.01 -25.15 -40.54
N LEU A 111 -29.26 -26.23 -40.26
CA LEU A 111 -29.65 -27.59 -40.64
C LEU A 111 -30.97 -28.03 -39.98
N LEU A 112 -31.15 -27.72 -38.69
CA LEU A 112 -32.38 -28.06 -37.95
C LEU A 112 -33.59 -27.26 -38.47
N GLU A 113 -33.41 -26.00 -38.87
CA GLU A 113 -34.46 -25.19 -39.49
C GLU A 113 -34.88 -25.74 -40.85
N MET A 114 -33.92 -26.19 -41.67
CA MET A 114 -34.21 -26.85 -42.95
C MET A 114 -34.98 -28.17 -42.75
N GLU A 115 -34.58 -29.01 -41.79
CA GLU A 115 -35.30 -30.24 -41.45
C GLU A 115 -36.72 -29.97 -40.93
N ARG A 116 -36.89 -28.93 -40.12
CA ARG A 116 -38.22 -28.51 -39.64
C ARG A 116 -39.14 -28.11 -40.79
N HIS A 117 -38.64 -27.37 -41.77
CA HIS A 117 -39.43 -27.00 -42.95
C HIS A 117 -39.78 -28.21 -43.82
N ARG A 118 -38.90 -29.21 -43.90
CA ARG A 118 -39.18 -30.47 -44.60
C ARG A 118 -40.25 -31.30 -43.89
N ASN A 119 -40.20 -31.38 -42.56
CA ASN A 119 -41.14 -32.18 -41.75
C ASN A 119 -42.50 -31.51 -41.49
N GLN A 120 -42.68 -30.21 -41.78
CA GLN A 120 -43.98 -29.52 -41.72
C GLN A 120 -44.86 -29.72 -42.97
N SER A 121 -44.45 -30.59 -43.90
CA SER A 121 -45.17 -30.90 -45.15
C SER A 121 -46.24 -32.00 -45.01
N PHE A 122 -46.80 -32.23 -43.82
CA PHE A 122 -47.95 -33.13 -43.64
C PHE A 122 -49.20 -32.32 -43.27
N PRO A 123 -50.28 -32.37 -44.09
CA PRO A 123 -51.50 -31.63 -43.85
C PRO A 123 -52.37 -32.42 -42.87
N LEU A 124 -52.56 -31.90 -41.66
CA LEU A 124 -53.63 -32.38 -40.79
C LEU A 124 -54.38 -31.17 -40.20
N VAL A 125 -55.54 -30.93 -40.82
CA VAL A 125 -56.83 -30.55 -40.22
C VAL A 125 -56.93 -29.18 -39.54
N ASP A 126 -57.52 -28.27 -40.32
CA ASP A 126 -58.64 -27.37 -40.03
C ASP A 126 -58.97 -26.87 -38.60
N HIS A 127 -59.26 -25.56 -38.58
CA HIS A 127 -59.99 -24.75 -37.58
C HIS A 127 -59.25 -24.15 -36.38
N HIS A 128 -58.82 -22.88 -36.52
CA HIS A 128 -59.32 -21.76 -35.68
C HIS A 128 -58.82 -20.38 -36.20
N PRO A 129 -59.67 -19.34 -36.32
CA PRO A 129 -59.22 -17.99 -36.64
C PRO A 129 -58.83 -17.22 -35.37
N SER A 130 -58.02 -16.18 -35.57
CA SER A 130 -57.65 -15.08 -34.66
C SER A 130 -56.56 -15.32 -33.62
N VAL A 131 -55.29 -15.16 -34.03
CA VAL A 131 -54.26 -14.57 -33.16
C VAL A 131 -53.44 -13.56 -33.95
N GLN A 132 -53.39 -12.36 -33.39
CA GLN A 132 -52.79 -11.14 -33.92
C GLN A 132 -51.29 -11.30 -34.22
N THR A 133 -50.90 -10.71 -35.34
CA THR A 133 -49.52 -10.47 -35.77
C THR A 133 -48.76 -9.64 -34.73
N ILE A 134 -47.84 -10.26 -34.00
CA ILE A 134 -46.89 -9.56 -33.12
C ILE A 134 -45.69 -9.07 -33.97
N PRO A 135 -45.36 -7.76 -33.97
CA PRO A 135 -44.26 -7.22 -34.77
C PRO A 135 -42.88 -7.57 -34.17
N ARG A 136 -41.98 -7.94 -35.06
CA ARG A 136 -40.66 -8.56 -34.86
C ARG A 136 -39.55 -7.53 -34.57
N GLN A 137 -39.75 -6.56 -33.67
CA GLN A 137 -38.86 -5.39 -33.50
C GLN A 137 -38.14 -5.22 -32.13
N THR A 138 -38.10 -6.21 -31.24
CA THR A 138 -37.62 -5.99 -29.85
C THR A 138 -36.19 -6.44 -29.50
N GLN A 139 -35.37 -6.91 -30.44
CA GLN A 139 -34.03 -7.45 -30.08
C GLN A 139 -33.00 -6.37 -29.68
N ASN A 140 -33.08 -5.14 -30.20
CA ASN A 140 -32.10 -4.08 -29.89
C ASN A 140 -32.33 -3.39 -28.53
N ALA A 141 -33.58 -3.31 -28.05
CA ALA A 141 -33.91 -2.66 -26.77
C ALA A 141 -33.44 -3.49 -25.55
N ASN A 142 -33.40 -4.82 -25.67
CA ASN A 142 -32.97 -5.69 -24.57
C ASN A 142 -31.44 -5.65 -24.36
N GLN A 143 -30.66 -5.46 -25.43
CA GLN A 143 -29.21 -5.33 -25.32
C GLN A 143 -28.77 -4.01 -24.68
N SER A 144 -29.48 -2.90 -24.97
CA SER A 144 -29.19 -1.62 -24.32
C SER A 144 -29.53 -1.65 -22.83
N ALA A 145 -30.65 -2.24 -22.44
CA ALA A 145 -31.04 -2.40 -21.03
C ALA A 145 -30.06 -3.27 -20.22
N LEU A 146 -29.52 -4.34 -20.83
CA LEU A 146 -28.48 -5.19 -20.22
C LEU A 146 -27.16 -4.44 -20.06
N LYS A 147 -26.70 -3.75 -21.11
CA LYS A 147 -25.48 -2.91 -21.05
C LYS A 147 -25.61 -1.83 -19.99
N GLU A 148 -26.77 -1.17 -19.90
CA GLU A 148 -27.03 -0.14 -18.92
C GLU A 148 -27.05 -0.69 -17.48
N ARG A 149 -27.64 -1.87 -17.26
CA ARG A 149 -27.58 -2.58 -15.96
C ARG A 149 -26.15 -2.95 -15.57
N LEU A 150 -25.33 -3.38 -16.52
CA LEU A 150 -23.92 -3.72 -16.29
C LEU A 150 -23.08 -2.47 -15.98
N ILE A 151 -23.24 -1.39 -16.73
CA ILE A 151 -22.55 -0.11 -16.48
C ILE A 151 -22.93 0.44 -15.10
N ARG A 152 -24.22 0.41 -14.73
CA ARG A 152 -24.66 0.83 -13.40
C ARG A 152 -24.09 -0.06 -12.29
N LYS A 153 -24.00 -1.37 -12.50
CA LYS A 153 -23.37 -2.29 -11.53
C LYS A 153 -21.87 -2.03 -11.40
N LEU A 154 -21.16 -1.79 -12.50
CA LEU A 154 -19.73 -1.48 -12.51
C LEU A 154 -19.45 -0.15 -11.82
N ALA A 155 -20.22 0.89 -12.12
CA ALA A 155 -20.11 2.20 -11.49
C ALA A 155 -20.48 2.17 -9.99
N ARG A 156 -21.47 1.34 -9.61
CA ARG A 156 -21.81 1.14 -8.19
C ARG A 156 -20.70 0.41 -7.45
N ASN A 157 -20.15 -0.64 -8.06
CA ASN A 157 -19.04 -1.42 -7.50
C ASN A 157 -17.76 -0.56 -7.38
N SER A 158 -17.47 0.29 -8.37
CA SER A 158 -16.33 1.21 -8.29
C SER A 158 -16.51 2.26 -7.19
N LYS A 159 -17.74 2.76 -6.94
CA LYS A 159 -18.02 3.65 -5.82
C LYS A 159 -17.76 2.98 -4.46
N ASP A 160 -18.31 1.79 -4.26
CA ASP A 160 -18.16 1.05 -3.00
C ASP A 160 -16.70 0.67 -2.76
N TYR A 161 -15.96 0.31 -3.83
CA TYR A 161 -14.53 0.09 -3.77
C TYR A 161 -13.76 1.34 -3.31
N VAL A 162 -14.04 2.51 -3.90
CA VAL A 162 -13.41 3.77 -3.50
C VAL A 162 -13.73 4.12 -2.05
N LYS A 163 -14.98 3.93 -1.60
CA LYS A 163 -15.37 4.14 -0.19
C LYS A 163 -14.54 3.27 0.76
N ASN A 164 -14.45 1.96 0.48
CA ASN A 164 -13.70 1.02 1.30
C ASN A 164 -12.20 1.32 1.31
N LEU A 165 -11.65 1.74 0.17
CA LEU A 165 -10.26 2.15 0.08
C LEU A 165 -9.98 3.40 0.93
N VAL A 166 -10.81 4.44 0.79
CA VAL A 166 -10.69 5.67 1.60
C VAL A 166 -10.77 5.34 3.09
N LEU A 167 -11.74 4.52 3.50
CA LEU A 167 -11.87 4.09 4.88
C LEU A 167 -10.63 3.34 5.37
N GLY A 168 -10.10 2.41 4.56
CA GLY A 168 -8.87 1.68 4.85
C GLY A 168 -7.63 2.59 4.99
N LEU A 169 -7.52 3.62 4.15
CA LEU A 169 -6.45 4.62 4.25
C LEU A 169 -6.58 5.44 5.53
N VAL A 170 -7.78 5.92 5.84
CA VAL A 170 -8.04 6.68 7.07
C VAL A 170 -7.74 5.83 8.31
N HIS A 171 -8.13 4.54 8.32
CA HIS A 171 -7.81 3.60 9.39
C HIS A 171 -6.29 3.39 9.53
N LYS A 172 -5.58 3.20 8.41
CA LYS A 172 -4.15 2.92 8.40
C LYS A 172 -3.31 4.09 8.89
N TYR A 173 -3.65 5.31 8.48
CA TYR A 173 -2.87 6.52 8.80
C TYR A 173 -3.42 7.29 10.01
N GLY A 174 -4.61 6.93 10.50
CA GLY A 174 -5.30 7.54 11.64
C GLY A 174 -5.88 8.93 11.33
N LYS A 175 -5.04 9.86 10.87
CA LYS A 175 -5.43 11.21 10.46
C LYS A 175 -4.87 11.49 9.08
N ILE A 176 -5.72 11.85 8.13
CA ILE A 176 -5.30 12.12 6.76
C ILE A 176 -6.01 13.34 6.18
N GLY A 177 -5.26 14.18 5.48
CA GLY A 177 -5.82 15.37 4.84
C GLY A 177 -6.65 15.04 3.59
N ALA A 178 -7.68 15.84 3.33
CA ALA A 178 -8.49 15.73 2.10
C ALA A 178 -7.64 15.82 0.83
N LEU A 179 -6.59 16.66 0.86
CA LEU A 179 -5.65 16.84 -0.25
C LEU A 179 -4.85 15.56 -0.52
N GLN A 180 -4.31 14.94 0.54
CA GLN A 180 -3.52 13.71 0.44
C GLN A 180 -4.37 12.53 -0.04
N LEU A 181 -5.61 12.40 0.46
CA LEU A 181 -6.53 11.38 -0.04
C LEU A 181 -6.84 11.59 -1.54
N ARG A 182 -7.01 12.85 -1.98
CA ARG A 182 -7.23 13.17 -3.39
C ARG A 182 -6.02 12.77 -4.24
N GLU A 183 -4.81 13.12 -3.80
CA GLU A 183 -3.57 12.76 -4.50
C GLU A 183 -3.48 11.24 -4.67
N MET A 184 -3.63 10.46 -3.61
CA MET A 184 -3.55 9.00 -3.70
C MET A 184 -4.69 8.36 -4.53
N VAL A 185 -5.95 8.73 -4.27
CA VAL A 185 -7.10 8.04 -4.87
C VAL A 185 -7.36 8.50 -6.31
N VAL A 186 -7.17 9.78 -6.59
CA VAL A 186 -7.50 10.39 -7.88
C VAL A 186 -6.27 10.56 -8.77
N GLU A 187 -5.18 11.12 -8.25
CA GLU A 187 -4.03 11.47 -9.08
C GLU A 187 -3.09 10.28 -9.31
N GLU A 188 -2.79 9.50 -8.26
CA GLU A 188 -1.94 8.32 -8.36
C GLU A 188 -2.69 7.10 -8.90
N GLN A 189 -3.86 6.78 -8.33
CA GLN A 189 -4.60 5.55 -8.70
C GLN A 189 -5.64 5.75 -9.81
N GLY A 190 -6.05 6.98 -10.11
CA GLY A 190 -7.02 7.25 -11.19
C GLY A 190 -8.39 6.58 -11.01
N LEU A 191 -8.79 6.25 -9.78
CA LEU A 191 -9.98 5.42 -9.53
C LEU A 191 -11.30 6.15 -9.78
N CYS A 192 -11.31 7.48 -9.64
CA CYS A 192 -12.49 8.30 -9.90
C CYS A 192 -12.09 9.73 -10.28
N SER A 193 -13.05 10.51 -10.80
CA SER A 193 -12.82 11.92 -11.09
C SER A 193 -12.73 12.75 -9.80
N LYS A 194 -12.10 13.94 -9.85
CA LYS A 194 -12.05 14.88 -8.71
C LYS A 194 -13.45 15.19 -8.17
N SER A 195 -14.43 15.40 -9.04
CA SER A 195 -15.82 15.69 -8.64
C SER A 195 -16.50 14.48 -7.98
N SER A 196 -16.26 13.27 -8.51
CA SER A 196 -16.77 12.03 -7.92
C SER A 196 -16.18 11.79 -6.52
N PHE A 197 -14.89 12.05 -6.36
CA PHE A 197 -14.17 11.90 -5.09
C PHE A 197 -14.79 12.74 -3.97
N TYR A 198 -15.01 14.05 -4.20
CA TYR A 198 -15.61 14.91 -3.17
C TYR A 198 -17.05 14.51 -2.83
N ARG A 199 -17.86 14.09 -3.81
CA ARG A 199 -19.21 13.57 -3.55
C ARG A 199 -19.19 12.29 -2.71
N ILE A 200 -18.20 11.41 -2.95
CA ILE A 200 -18.04 10.20 -2.15
C ILE A 200 -17.67 10.55 -0.71
N LEU A 201 -16.77 11.52 -0.49
CA LEU A 201 -16.43 11.97 0.86
C LEU A 201 -17.63 12.58 1.60
N GLU A 202 -18.42 13.42 0.94
CA GLU A 202 -19.66 13.97 1.50
C GLU A 202 -20.66 12.86 1.84
N GLU A 203 -20.79 11.84 0.99
CA GLU A 203 -21.64 10.68 1.24
C GLU A 203 -21.14 9.86 2.44
N MET A 204 -19.83 9.64 2.57
CA MET A 204 -19.23 8.93 3.71
C MET A 204 -19.36 9.69 5.03
N GLU A 205 -19.27 11.02 5.00
CA GLU A 205 -19.55 11.89 6.14
C GLU A 205 -21.03 11.81 6.56
N ALA A 206 -21.95 11.87 5.58
CA ALA A 206 -23.38 11.71 5.81
C ALA A 206 -23.75 10.33 6.37
N GLU A 207 -23.02 9.29 5.97
CA GLU A 207 -23.15 7.91 6.48
C GLU A 207 -22.43 7.68 7.82
N GLN A 208 -21.78 8.71 8.40
CA GLN A 208 -21.00 8.64 9.64
C GLN A 208 -19.87 7.59 9.61
N LEU A 209 -19.32 7.32 8.42
CA LEU A 209 -18.14 6.46 8.27
C LEU A 209 -16.83 7.22 8.52
N LEU A 210 -16.87 8.54 8.31
CA LEU A 210 -15.74 9.45 8.50
C LEU A 210 -16.17 10.64 9.35
N GLU A 211 -15.30 11.06 10.25
CA GLU A 211 -15.42 12.31 10.98
C GLU A 211 -14.49 13.35 10.36
N MET A 212 -15.04 14.52 10.04
CA MET A 212 -14.27 15.64 9.47
C MET A 212 -13.88 16.61 10.58
N ILE A 213 -12.57 16.73 10.83
CA ILE A 213 -12.01 17.69 11.77
C ILE A 213 -11.37 18.83 10.98
N SER A 214 -11.85 20.06 11.18
CA SER A 214 -11.21 21.25 10.62
C SER A 214 -9.99 21.64 11.46
N GLN A 215 -8.79 21.42 10.93
CA GLN A 215 -7.54 21.92 11.52
C GLN A 215 -7.11 23.19 10.77
N GLY A 216 -7.57 24.34 11.25
CA GLY A 216 -7.32 25.64 10.61
C GLY A 216 -7.98 25.73 9.23
N LYS A 217 -7.18 25.86 8.17
CA LYS A 217 -7.66 25.92 6.77
C LYS A 217 -7.80 24.54 6.11
N HIS A 218 -7.40 23.46 6.79
CA HIS A 218 -7.36 22.12 6.21
C HIS A 218 -8.42 21.20 6.82
N LYS A 219 -9.06 20.42 5.95
CA LYS A 219 -9.99 19.35 6.34
C LYS A 219 -9.21 18.05 6.52
N VAL A 220 -9.30 17.46 7.71
CA VAL A 220 -8.67 16.19 8.08
C VAL A 220 -9.77 15.18 8.37
N PHE A 221 -9.62 13.96 7.86
CA PHE A 221 -10.57 12.87 8.10
C PHE A 221 -10.01 11.87 9.12
N VAL A 222 -10.89 11.42 10.00
CA VAL A 222 -10.63 10.42 11.05
C VAL A 222 -11.72 9.35 10.99
N ALA A 223 -11.37 8.10 11.30
CA ALA A 223 -12.30 7.00 11.32
C ALA A 223 -13.27 7.10 12.52
N THR A 224 -14.57 7.05 12.25
CA THR A 224 -15.61 7.05 13.28
C THR A 224 -15.63 5.68 13.95
N GLY A 225 -14.93 5.54 15.08
CA GLY A 225 -14.87 4.27 15.82
C GLY A 225 -13.57 4.00 16.59
N ALA A 226 -12.53 4.82 16.44
CA ALA A 226 -11.37 4.78 17.33
C ALA A 226 -11.58 5.76 18.48
N SER A 227 -12.35 5.36 19.48
CA SER A 227 -12.23 5.92 20.83
C SER A 227 -10.81 5.66 21.32
N VAL A 228 -9.89 6.58 21.02
CA VAL A 228 -8.60 6.67 21.70
C VAL A 228 -8.90 7.24 23.07
N SER A 229 -9.15 6.33 24.01
CA SER A 229 -9.09 6.59 25.45
C SER A 229 -7.74 7.24 25.73
N HIS A 230 -7.76 8.52 26.11
CA HIS A 230 -6.61 9.23 26.66
C HIS A 230 -6.30 8.74 28.08
#